data_AF-A0AA38MCW2-F1
#
_entry.id   AF-A0AA38MCW2-F1
#
_cell.length_a   1.000
_cell.length_b   1.000
_cell.length_c   1.000
_cell.angle_alpha   90.00
_cell.angle_beta   90.00
_cell.angle_gamma   90.00
#
_symmetry.space_group_name_H-M   'P 1'
#
loop_
_entity.id
_entity.type
_entity.pdbx_description
1 polymer ?
#
loop_
_entity_poly.entity_id
_entity_poly.type
_entity_poly.pdbx_seq_one_letter_code
_entity_poly.pdbx_strand_id
1 'polypeptide(L)'
;MSFQLLDAYLKVGKFLAITPLSVESNENSKFRQIQQVIVILLTITCVTVSVYFRDYFLEYTFPKITLCLLSDIVLCTYCCRIVIEASKVLQWSELISGLKNTSCLLKEDDNDKKKWIQWKFVVPQLTFFSVVIYILQAWFSILGLWELIYVFEILQYYLQFCHTMYLHTILEMIRQRYEALKHCFEKGFPKNDKNLHEMSCFAYTLKDIVNRFNDNFGWSLLLLITFTTLQFLNSLEYSLEYNIYGTEHASHVIITQVLIALLSFIPTSMVLLKFENIMAESEELVFLVKKSTTTILDRNEREEMDRFGDIVANNLPEFSAARFFVLGRSTILSIFGTVATFFIILITFVPNARLDAATATNLTMLDN
;
A
#
# COMPACT_ATOMS: atom_id res chain seq x y z
N MET A 1 3.33 8.71 -16.94
CA MET A 1 2.51 7.50 -16.76
C MET A 1 1.13 7.86 -17.24
N SER A 2 0.68 7.25 -18.34
CA SER A 2 -0.57 7.63 -18.98
C SER A 2 -1.76 7.15 -18.15
N PHE A 3 -2.88 7.85 -18.24
CA PHE A 3 -4.19 7.41 -17.75
C PHE A 3 -4.59 6.01 -18.24
N GLN A 4 -3.99 5.50 -19.33
CA GLN A 4 -4.23 4.13 -19.83
C GLN A 4 -3.86 3.03 -18.82
N LEU A 5 -2.78 3.21 -18.04
CA LEU A 5 -2.40 2.23 -17.02
C LEU A 5 -3.39 2.22 -15.88
N LEU A 6 -3.79 3.43 -15.44
CA LEU A 6 -4.81 3.59 -14.42
C LEU A 6 -6.13 2.97 -14.90
N ASP A 7 -6.52 3.18 -16.15
CA ASP A 7 -7.70 2.56 -16.76
C ASP A 7 -7.63 1.02 -16.79
N ALA A 8 -6.45 0.44 -17.07
CA ALA A 8 -6.26 -1.00 -16.99
C ALA A 8 -6.49 -1.55 -15.56
N TYR A 9 -5.91 -0.90 -14.53
CA TYR A 9 -6.18 -1.25 -13.14
C TYR A 9 -7.64 -1.00 -12.74
N LEU A 10 -8.26 0.07 -13.22
CA LEU A 10 -9.66 0.38 -12.98
C LEU A 10 -10.59 -0.66 -13.58
N LYS A 11 -10.27 -1.22 -14.76
CA LYS A 11 -11.03 -2.30 -15.39
C LYS A 11 -10.97 -3.59 -14.59
N VAL A 12 -9.79 -3.99 -14.13
CA VAL A 12 -9.64 -5.16 -13.25
C VAL A 12 -10.35 -4.92 -11.93
N GLY A 13 -10.19 -3.73 -11.34
CA GLY A 13 -10.89 -3.35 -10.13
C GLY A 13 -12.41 -3.32 -10.29
N LYS A 14 -12.94 -3.00 -11.48
CA LYS A 14 -14.38 -2.98 -11.74
C LYS A 14 -14.94 -4.39 -11.69
N PHE A 15 -14.22 -5.37 -12.23
CA PHE A 15 -14.57 -6.78 -12.13
C PHE A 15 -14.62 -7.25 -10.66
N LEU A 16 -13.68 -6.78 -9.84
CA LEU A 16 -13.58 -7.12 -8.42
C LEU A 16 -14.40 -6.20 -7.49
N ALA A 17 -15.14 -5.24 -8.02
CA ALA A 17 -15.85 -4.18 -7.28
C ALA A 17 -14.95 -3.31 -6.34
N ILE A 18 -13.64 -3.24 -6.62
CA ILE A 18 -12.63 -2.47 -5.88
C ILE A 18 -12.52 -1.02 -6.36
N THR A 19 -12.98 -0.71 -7.57
CA THR A 19 -12.80 0.62 -8.16
C THR A 19 -14.14 1.32 -8.41
N PRO A 20 -14.16 2.67 -8.39
CA PRO A 20 -15.32 3.43 -8.83
C PRO A 20 -15.70 3.04 -10.26
N LEU A 21 -17.00 2.83 -10.51
CA LEU A 21 -17.52 2.84 -11.88
C LEU A 21 -17.12 4.17 -12.53
N SER A 22 -16.74 4.10 -13.81
CA SER A 22 -16.31 5.25 -14.59
C SER A 22 -17.22 6.44 -14.32
N VAL A 23 -16.62 7.60 -14.05
CA VAL A 23 -17.31 8.87 -13.73
C VAL A 23 -18.43 9.20 -14.73
N GLU A 24 -18.34 8.69 -15.95
CA GLU A 24 -19.27 8.94 -17.06
C GLU A 24 -20.52 8.03 -17.07
N SER A 25 -20.53 6.90 -16.35
CA SER A 25 -21.69 5.99 -16.36
C SER A 25 -22.67 6.35 -15.26
N ASN A 26 -23.78 7.00 -15.63
CA ASN A 26 -24.92 7.32 -14.75
C ASN A 26 -25.74 6.06 -14.35
N GLU A 27 -25.12 4.89 -14.31
CA GLU A 27 -25.76 3.62 -13.95
C GLU A 27 -26.26 3.66 -12.50
N ASN A 28 -27.43 3.07 -12.27
CA ASN A 28 -28.21 3.10 -11.03
C ASN A 28 -27.36 2.94 -9.75
N SER A 29 -27.13 4.07 -9.05
CA SER A 29 -26.33 4.15 -7.81
C SER A 29 -26.78 3.17 -6.72
N LYS A 30 -28.07 2.81 -6.68
CA LYS A 30 -28.66 1.89 -5.69
C LYS A 30 -28.21 0.44 -5.86
N PHE A 31 -28.13 -0.09 -7.09
CA PHE A 31 -27.73 -1.48 -7.32
C PHE A 31 -26.29 -1.72 -6.87
N ARG A 32 -25.43 -0.74 -7.10
CA ARG A 32 -24.03 -0.80 -6.68
C ARG A 32 -23.87 -0.78 -5.17
N GLN A 33 -24.62 0.06 -4.46
CA GLN A 33 -24.61 0.08 -2.99
C GLN A 33 -24.99 -1.30 -2.43
N ILE A 34 -26.00 -1.95 -3.03
CA ILE A 34 -26.39 -3.32 -2.66
C ILE A 34 -25.25 -4.30 -2.94
N GLN A 35 -24.64 -4.25 -4.13
CA GLN A 35 -23.49 -5.11 -4.46
C GLN A 35 -22.33 -4.95 -3.48
N GLN A 36 -22.02 -3.72 -3.06
CA GLN A 36 -20.95 -3.43 -2.11
C GLN A 36 -21.24 -3.98 -0.72
N VAL A 37 -22.48 -3.82 -0.24
CA VAL A 37 -22.92 -4.42 1.03
C VAL A 37 -22.82 -5.94 0.96
N ILE A 38 -23.22 -6.56 -0.17
CA ILE A 38 -23.10 -8.01 -0.38
C ILE A 38 -21.63 -8.45 -0.35
N VAL A 39 -20.72 -7.74 -1.04
CA VAL A 39 -19.29 -8.08 -1.05
C VAL A 39 -18.68 -7.95 0.35
N ILE A 40 -19.05 -6.92 1.11
CA ILE A 40 -18.59 -6.75 2.50
C ILE A 40 -19.11 -7.89 3.39
N LEU A 41 -20.41 -8.19 3.33
CA LEU A 41 -21.00 -9.28 4.11
C LEU A 41 -20.41 -10.64 3.75
N LEU A 42 -20.20 -10.90 2.45
CA LEU A 42 -19.54 -12.11 1.97
C LEU A 42 -18.11 -12.18 2.51
N THR A 43 -17.36 -11.07 2.46
CA THR A 43 -15.99 -11.00 2.99
C THR A 43 -15.94 -11.34 4.47
N ILE A 44 -16.79 -10.72 5.28
CA ILE A 44 -16.87 -10.98 6.73
C ILE A 44 -17.25 -12.44 7.01
N THR A 45 -18.23 -12.96 6.28
CA THR A 45 -18.70 -14.34 6.43
C THR A 45 -17.59 -15.33 6.09
N CYS A 46 -16.90 -15.14 4.96
CA CYS A 46 -15.79 -16.00 4.55
C CYS A 46 -14.62 -15.96 5.54
N VAL A 47 -14.25 -14.79 6.07
CA VAL A 47 -13.23 -14.71 7.13
C VAL A 47 -13.67 -15.45 8.38
N THR A 48 -14.92 -15.25 8.81
CA THR A 48 -15.44 -15.89 10.03
C THR A 48 -15.48 -17.41 9.88
N VAL A 49 -15.90 -17.90 8.72
CA VAL A 49 -15.89 -19.33 8.37
C VAL A 49 -14.45 -19.86 8.32
N SER A 50 -13.52 -19.14 7.69
CA SER A 50 -12.10 -19.52 7.65
C SER A 50 -11.50 -19.62 9.06
N VAL A 51 -11.75 -18.64 9.93
CA VAL A 51 -11.29 -18.64 11.32
C VAL A 51 -11.93 -19.78 12.12
N TYR A 52 -13.21 -20.06 11.92
CA TYR A 52 -13.92 -21.14 12.61
C TYR A 52 -13.38 -22.53 12.26
N PHE A 53 -13.05 -22.77 10.98
CA PHE A 53 -12.53 -24.07 10.52
C PHE A 53 -11.02 -24.25 10.73
N ARG A 54 -10.29 -23.21 11.17
CA ARG A 54 -8.89 -23.33 11.58
C ARG A 54 -8.83 -23.96 12.98
N ASP A 55 -9.04 -25.28 13.08
CA ASP A 55 -8.95 -26.05 14.34
C ASP A 55 -7.52 -26.05 14.96
N TYR A 56 -6.51 -25.49 14.27
CA TYR A 56 -5.11 -25.44 14.70
C TYR A 56 -4.81 -24.49 15.86
N PHE A 57 -5.76 -23.67 16.32
CA PHE A 57 -5.51 -22.75 17.44
C PHE A 57 -5.26 -23.46 18.78
N LEU A 58 -5.61 -24.74 18.90
CA LEU A 58 -5.44 -25.51 20.14
C LEU A 58 -3.96 -25.76 20.49
N GLU A 59 -3.07 -25.78 19.49
CA GLU A 59 -1.64 -26.08 19.70
C GLU A 59 -0.74 -24.84 19.72
N TYR A 60 -1.29 -23.66 19.45
CA TYR A 60 -0.51 -22.42 19.33
C TYR A 60 -0.31 -21.71 20.67
N THR A 61 0.84 -21.05 20.79
CA THR A 61 1.11 -20.16 21.93
C THR A 61 0.18 -18.95 21.86
N PHE A 62 -0.20 -18.40 23.02
CA PHE A 62 -1.09 -17.23 23.09
C PHE A 62 -0.64 -16.02 22.22
N PRO A 63 0.67 -15.67 22.14
CA PRO A 63 1.14 -14.61 21.24
C PRO A 63 0.82 -14.89 19.77
N LYS A 64 1.02 -16.12 19.30
CA LYS A 64 0.73 -16.53 17.92
C LYS A 64 -0.76 -16.42 17.59
N ILE A 65 -1.61 -16.93 18.47
CA ILE A 65 -3.07 -16.82 18.33
C ILE A 65 -3.47 -15.35 18.19
N THR A 66 -2.91 -14.49 19.04
CA THR A 66 -3.19 -13.05 19.04
C THR A 66 -2.74 -12.39 17.73
N LEU A 67 -1.53 -12.70 17.24
CA LEU A 67 -1.02 -12.14 15.98
C LEU A 67 -1.83 -12.61 14.77
N CYS A 68 -2.20 -13.90 14.70
CA CYS A 68 -3.04 -14.42 13.63
C CYS A 68 -4.42 -13.74 13.63
N LEU A 69 -5.10 -13.69 14.78
CA LEU A 69 -6.41 -13.04 14.90
C LEU A 69 -6.34 -11.55 14.54
N LEU A 70 -5.32 -10.84 15.03
CA LEU A 70 -5.14 -9.43 14.70
C LEU A 70 -4.88 -9.22 13.21
N SER A 71 -4.11 -10.10 12.58
CA SER A 71 -3.85 -10.06 11.13
C SER A 71 -5.12 -10.29 10.32
N ASP A 72 -5.93 -11.29 10.69
CA ASP A 72 -7.20 -11.61 10.04
C ASP A 72 -8.19 -10.43 10.19
N ILE A 73 -8.27 -9.81 11.38
CA ILE A 73 -9.11 -8.63 11.64
C ILE A 73 -8.65 -7.45 10.78
N VAL A 74 -7.35 -7.17 10.75
CA VAL A 74 -6.80 -6.04 9.98
C VAL A 74 -7.00 -6.27 8.47
N LEU A 75 -6.75 -7.47 7.96
CA LEU A 75 -6.95 -7.81 6.55
C LEU A 75 -8.43 -7.74 6.14
N CYS A 76 -9.33 -8.25 6.98
CA CYS A 76 -10.77 -8.16 6.76
C CYS A 76 -11.23 -6.69 6.74
N THR A 77 -10.79 -5.91 7.73
CA THR A 77 -11.09 -4.47 7.82
C THR A 77 -10.54 -3.72 6.61
N TYR A 78 -9.34 -4.07 6.16
CA TYR A 78 -8.72 -3.51 4.96
C TYR A 78 -9.52 -3.81 3.70
N CYS A 79 -9.93 -5.06 3.49
CA CYS A 79 -10.77 -5.45 2.35
C CYS A 79 -12.12 -4.70 2.36
N CYS A 80 -12.78 -4.61 3.52
CA CYS A 80 -14.01 -3.82 3.67
C CYS A 80 -13.76 -2.34 3.34
N ARG A 81 -12.63 -1.80 3.80
CA ARG A 81 -12.27 -0.40 3.57
C ARG A 81 -12.05 -0.11 2.09
N ILE A 82 -11.40 -1.00 1.35
CA ILE A 82 -11.24 -0.88 -0.10
C ILE A 82 -12.60 -0.76 -0.80
N VAL A 83 -13.57 -1.60 -0.44
CA VAL A 83 -14.93 -1.54 -1.02
C VAL A 83 -15.64 -0.23 -0.66
N ILE A 84 -15.50 0.24 0.58
CA ILE A 84 -16.05 1.54 1.01
C ILE A 84 -15.39 2.68 0.21
N GLU A 85 -14.07 2.66 0.02
CA GLU A 85 -13.35 3.66 -0.76
C GLU A 85 -13.81 3.66 -2.22
N ALA A 86 -14.00 2.49 -2.83
CA ALA A 86 -14.57 2.36 -4.18
C ALA A 86 -15.95 3.05 -4.32
N SER A 87 -16.70 3.13 -3.23
CA SER A 87 -18.04 3.73 -3.17
C SER A 87 -18.04 5.26 -3.23
N LYS A 88 -16.92 5.91 -2.90
CA LYS A 88 -16.83 7.37 -2.78
C LYS A 88 -16.63 8.05 -4.13
N VAL A 89 -17.55 7.83 -5.07
CA VAL A 89 -17.45 8.24 -6.49
C VAL A 89 -17.14 9.74 -6.65
N LEU A 90 -17.73 10.60 -5.81
CA LEU A 90 -17.46 12.04 -5.84
C LEU A 90 -15.99 12.35 -5.56
N GLN A 91 -15.44 11.81 -4.47
CA GLN A 91 -14.04 12.02 -4.10
C GLN A 91 -13.07 11.45 -5.14
N TRP A 92 -13.44 10.33 -5.77
CA TRP A 92 -12.73 9.79 -6.91
C TRP A 92 -12.74 10.71 -8.11
N SER A 93 -13.92 11.19 -8.49
CA SER A 93 -14.08 12.08 -9.62
C SER A 93 -13.23 13.35 -9.44
N GLU A 94 -13.25 13.93 -8.24
CA GLU A 94 -12.45 15.10 -7.90
C GLU A 94 -10.94 14.83 -7.98
N LEU A 95 -10.48 13.70 -7.44
CA LEU A 95 -9.07 13.30 -7.52
C LEU A 95 -8.63 13.11 -8.98
N ILE A 96 -9.43 12.37 -9.77
CA ILE A 96 -9.14 12.12 -11.18
C ILE A 96 -9.24 13.41 -12.00
N SER A 97 -10.20 14.30 -11.72
CA SER A 97 -10.31 15.59 -12.40
C SER A 97 -9.13 16.49 -12.07
N GLY A 98 -8.67 16.54 -10.81
CA GLY A 98 -7.46 17.28 -10.44
C GLY A 98 -6.23 16.77 -11.19
N LEU A 99 -6.08 15.44 -11.28
CA LEU A 99 -5.04 14.83 -12.09
C LEU A 99 -5.20 15.18 -13.58
N LYS A 100 -6.41 15.16 -14.15
CA LYS A 100 -6.64 15.53 -15.56
C LYS A 100 -6.36 17.00 -15.82
N ASN A 101 -6.76 17.91 -14.94
CA ASN A 101 -6.56 19.35 -15.12
C ASN A 101 -5.08 19.75 -15.16
N THR A 102 -4.22 18.93 -14.55
CA THR A 102 -2.76 19.11 -14.54
C THR A 102 -2.05 18.37 -15.67
N SER A 103 -2.78 17.70 -16.57
CA SER A 103 -2.18 16.95 -17.68
C SER A 103 -1.52 17.85 -18.74
N CYS A 104 -1.91 19.12 -18.83
CA CYS A 104 -1.30 20.08 -19.75
C CYS A 104 0.21 20.29 -19.52
N LEU A 105 0.69 20.01 -18.30
CA LEU A 105 2.11 20.09 -17.94
C LEU A 105 2.94 18.93 -18.52
N LEU A 106 2.29 17.82 -18.87
CA LEU A 106 2.95 16.63 -19.38
C LEU A 106 2.98 16.69 -20.91
N LYS A 107 4.16 16.89 -21.49
CA LYS A 107 4.38 16.64 -22.93
C LYS A 107 4.39 15.12 -23.14
N GLU A 108 3.29 14.57 -23.64
CA GLU A 108 3.24 13.14 -24.00
C GLU A 108 4.02 12.89 -25.29
N ASP A 109 4.70 11.74 -25.32
CA ASP A 109 5.47 11.27 -26.46
C ASP A 109 4.96 9.84 -26.70
N ASP A 110 4.23 9.64 -27.79
CA ASP A 110 2.97 8.88 -27.72
C ASP A 110 3.11 7.38 -28.06
N ASN A 111 4.15 6.98 -28.78
CA ASN A 111 4.24 5.62 -29.32
C ASN A 111 5.07 4.63 -28.49
N ASP A 112 6.29 4.98 -28.06
CA ASP A 112 7.14 4.04 -27.31
C ASP A 112 6.68 3.83 -25.87
N LYS A 113 6.01 4.83 -25.28
CA LYS A 113 5.49 4.74 -23.90
C LYS A 113 4.40 3.66 -23.76
N LYS A 114 3.56 3.45 -24.78
CA LYS A 114 2.42 2.53 -24.71
C LYS A 114 2.82 1.08 -24.46
N LYS A 115 3.86 0.59 -25.15
CA LYS A 115 4.41 -0.76 -24.91
C LYS A 115 4.94 -0.90 -23.50
N TRP A 116 5.68 0.09 -23.02
CA TRP A 116 6.29 0.06 -21.68
C TRP A 116 5.24 0.08 -20.56
N ILE A 117 4.13 0.78 -20.78
CA ILE A 117 2.98 0.81 -19.88
C ILE A 117 2.35 -0.58 -19.71
N GLN A 118 2.19 -1.35 -20.79
CA GLN A 118 1.62 -2.70 -20.71
C GLN A 118 2.51 -3.64 -19.89
N TRP A 119 3.83 -3.59 -20.09
CA TRP A 119 4.78 -4.40 -19.31
C TRP A 119 4.72 -4.10 -17.82
N LYS A 120 4.55 -2.82 -17.43
CA LYS A 120 4.37 -2.42 -16.03
C LYS A 120 3.12 -2.98 -15.36
N PHE A 121 2.11 -3.35 -16.15
CA PHE A 121 0.90 -4.02 -15.65
C PHE A 121 1.06 -5.53 -15.60
N VAL A 122 1.56 -6.13 -16.69
CA VAL A 122 1.60 -7.59 -16.87
C VAL A 122 2.64 -8.25 -15.96
N VAL A 123 3.84 -7.66 -15.83
CA VAL A 123 4.94 -8.29 -15.07
C VAL A 123 4.57 -8.49 -13.59
N PRO A 124 4.09 -7.47 -12.85
CA PRO A 124 3.72 -7.67 -11.45
C PRO A 124 2.61 -8.71 -11.25
N GLN A 125 1.64 -8.78 -12.17
CA GLN A 125 0.56 -9.78 -12.12
C GLN A 125 1.11 -11.19 -12.30
N LEU A 126 1.96 -11.40 -13.32
CA LEU A 126 2.60 -12.70 -13.56
C LEU A 126 3.49 -13.11 -12.38
N THR A 127 4.25 -12.17 -11.80
CA THR A 127 5.05 -12.42 -10.60
C THR A 127 4.16 -12.84 -9.43
N PHE A 128 3.07 -12.11 -9.16
CA PHE A 128 2.11 -12.45 -8.10
C PHE A 128 1.57 -13.87 -8.28
N PHE A 129 1.03 -14.19 -9.46
CA PHE A 129 0.47 -15.51 -9.72
C PHE A 129 1.51 -16.63 -9.64
N SER A 130 2.74 -16.39 -10.10
CA SER A 130 3.81 -17.39 -10.00
C SER A 130 4.15 -17.73 -8.54
N VAL A 131 4.17 -16.72 -7.66
CA VAL A 131 4.42 -16.90 -6.22
C VAL A 131 3.25 -17.61 -5.56
N VAL A 132 2.00 -17.22 -5.87
CA VAL A 132 0.79 -17.86 -5.33
C VAL A 132 0.67 -19.31 -5.77
N ILE A 133 0.94 -19.63 -7.03
CA ILE A 133 0.93 -21.02 -7.54
C ILE A 133 1.95 -21.86 -6.77
N TYR A 134 3.16 -21.33 -6.55
CA TYR A 134 4.18 -22.04 -5.76
C TYR A 134 3.72 -22.28 -4.31
N ILE A 135 3.15 -21.26 -3.65
CA ILE A 135 2.61 -21.36 -2.30
C ILE A 135 1.52 -22.43 -2.24
N LEU A 136 0.55 -22.38 -3.16
CA LEU A 136 -0.52 -23.37 -3.28
C LEU A 136 0.02 -24.80 -3.49
N GLN A 137 1.00 -24.97 -4.36
CA GLN A 137 1.60 -26.28 -4.63
C GLN A 137 2.30 -26.85 -3.39
N ALA A 138 3.05 -26.01 -2.67
CA ALA A 138 3.75 -26.41 -1.45
C ALA A 138 2.76 -26.82 -0.36
N TRP A 139 1.73 -26.01 -0.13
CA TRP A 139 0.71 -26.28 0.88
C TRP A 139 -0.20 -27.46 0.53
N PHE A 140 -0.59 -27.61 -0.74
CA PHE A 140 -1.36 -28.77 -1.21
C PHE A 140 -0.60 -30.08 -0.99
N SER A 141 0.74 -30.05 -1.09
CA SER A 141 1.58 -31.22 -0.81
C SER A 141 1.60 -31.59 0.69
N ILE A 142 1.39 -30.63 1.59
CA ILE A 142 1.44 -30.81 3.05
C ILE A 142 0.06 -31.13 3.63
N LEU A 143 -0.96 -30.34 3.27
CA LEU A 143 -2.30 -30.39 3.86
C LEU A 143 -3.37 -31.04 2.94
N GLY A 144 -3.04 -31.30 1.68
CA GLY A 144 -3.98 -31.91 0.72
C GLY A 144 -5.17 -31.01 0.39
N LEU A 145 -6.37 -31.60 0.29
CA LEU A 145 -7.61 -30.88 -0.10
C LEU A 145 -8.10 -29.86 0.95
N TRP A 146 -7.61 -29.95 2.19
CA TRP A 146 -7.96 -28.99 3.25
C TRP A 146 -7.51 -27.56 2.92
N GLU A 147 -6.56 -27.41 1.99
CA GLU A 147 -6.13 -26.12 1.47
C GLU A 147 -7.22 -25.29 0.79
N LEU A 148 -8.31 -25.92 0.35
CA LEU A 148 -9.42 -25.19 -0.27
C LEU A 148 -10.04 -24.16 0.67
N ILE A 149 -9.86 -24.30 1.99
CA ILE A 149 -10.31 -23.33 3.00
C ILE A 149 -9.55 -21.99 2.87
N TYR A 150 -8.31 -22.00 2.37
CA TYR A 150 -7.45 -20.81 2.24
C TYR A 150 -7.61 -20.04 0.92
N VAL A 151 -8.45 -20.54 -0.02
CA VAL A 151 -8.72 -19.86 -1.30
C VAL A 151 -9.22 -18.42 -1.07
N PHE A 152 -9.98 -18.21 0.00
CA PHE A 152 -10.47 -16.88 0.33
C PHE A 152 -9.36 -15.93 0.76
N GLU A 153 -8.38 -16.41 1.52
CA GLU A 153 -7.24 -15.60 1.95
C GLU A 153 -6.38 -15.19 0.74
N ILE A 154 -6.18 -16.10 -0.23
CA ILE A 154 -5.50 -15.80 -1.49
C ILE A 154 -6.23 -14.70 -2.26
N LEU A 155 -7.57 -14.74 -2.29
CA LEU A 155 -8.37 -13.67 -2.87
C LEU A 155 -8.12 -12.34 -2.14
N GLN A 156 -8.10 -12.33 -0.81
CA GLN A 156 -7.80 -11.11 -0.02
C GLN A 156 -6.40 -10.55 -0.32
N TYR A 157 -5.38 -11.40 -0.38
CA TYR A 157 -4.02 -10.99 -0.80
C TYR A 157 -4.02 -10.40 -2.21
N TYR A 158 -4.81 -10.97 -3.13
CA TYR A 158 -4.93 -10.43 -4.48
C TYR A 158 -5.62 -9.07 -4.51
N LEU A 159 -6.69 -8.87 -3.72
CA LEU A 159 -7.34 -7.57 -3.56
C LEU A 159 -6.35 -6.52 -3.03
N GLN A 160 -5.57 -6.89 -2.01
CA GLN A 160 -4.53 -6.02 -1.44
C GLN A 160 -3.44 -5.69 -2.45
N PHE A 161 -2.95 -6.69 -3.19
CA PHE A 161 -1.96 -6.49 -4.23
C PHE A 161 -2.48 -5.52 -5.31
N CYS A 162 -3.69 -5.74 -5.81
CA CYS A 162 -4.32 -4.87 -6.80
C CYS A 162 -4.47 -3.44 -6.27
N HIS A 163 -4.95 -3.28 -5.04
CA HIS A 163 -5.11 -1.98 -4.41
C HIS A 163 -3.75 -1.27 -4.19
N THR A 164 -2.70 -2.00 -3.84
CA THR A 164 -1.36 -1.42 -3.64
C THR A 164 -0.74 -0.98 -4.96
N MET A 165 -0.85 -1.78 -6.03
CA MET A 165 -0.41 -1.40 -7.38
C MET A 165 -1.20 -0.19 -7.91
N TYR A 166 -2.47 -0.12 -7.54
CA TYR A 166 -3.33 1.00 -7.84
C TYR A 166 -2.87 2.30 -7.14
N LEU A 167 -2.63 2.26 -5.82
CA LEU A 167 -2.07 3.39 -5.06
C LEU A 167 -0.73 3.84 -5.64
N HIS A 168 0.15 2.89 -5.96
CA HIS A 168 1.44 3.17 -6.59
C HIS A 168 1.29 3.94 -7.90
N THR A 169 0.31 3.58 -8.73
CA THR A 169 0.03 4.24 -10.02
C THR A 169 -0.41 5.69 -9.82
N ILE A 170 -1.30 5.95 -8.86
CA ILE A 170 -1.72 7.33 -8.52
C ILE A 170 -0.53 8.16 -8.00
N LEU A 171 0.29 7.58 -7.12
CA LEU A 171 1.43 8.30 -6.57
C LEU A 171 2.47 8.62 -7.63
N GLU A 172 2.71 7.71 -8.57
CA GLU A 172 3.58 7.98 -9.71
C GLU A 172 3.02 9.11 -10.61
N MET A 173 1.70 9.17 -10.77
CA MET A 173 1.04 10.28 -11.45
C MET A 173 1.23 11.61 -10.71
N ILE A 174 1.09 11.64 -9.38
CA ILE A 174 1.35 12.83 -8.57
C ILE A 174 2.82 13.26 -8.69
N ARG A 175 3.76 12.32 -8.55
CA ARG A 175 5.21 12.56 -8.68
C ARG A 175 5.56 13.25 -9.99
N GLN A 176 5.05 12.73 -11.10
CA GLN A 176 5.33 13.29 -12.43
C GLN A 176 4.83 14.71 -12.61
N ARG A 177 3.79 15.12 -11.88
CA ARG A 177 3.29 16.50 -11.94
C ARG A 177 4.17 17.45 -11.14
N TYR A 178 4.68 17.03 -10.00
CA TYR A 178 5.71 17.78 -9.28
C TYR A 178 6.99 17.90 -10.12
N GLU A 179 7.44 16.81 -10.75
CA GLU A 179 8.59 16.79 -11.66
C GLU A 179 8.37 17.73 -12.87
N ALA A 180 7.17 17.71 -13.47
CA ALA A 180 6.81 18.60 -14.56
C ALA A 180 6.77 20.08 -14.12
N LEU A 181 6.22 20.38 -12.94
CA LEU A 181 6.22 21.71 -12.37
C LEU A 181 7.66 22.22 -12.14
N LYS A 182 8.53 21.38 -11.60
CA LYS A 182 9.97 21.65 -11.44
C LYS A 182 10.63 22.00 -12.77
N HIS A 183 10.43 21.16 -13.77
CA HIS A 183 11.02 21.37 -15.09
C HIS A 183 10.43 22.59 -15.83
N CYS A 184 9.14 22.90 -15.63
CA CYS A 184 8.53 24.14 -16.13
C CYS A 184 9.17 25.37 -15.51
N PHE A 185 9.48 25.31 -14.21
CA PHE A 185 10.20 26.37 -13.50
C PHE A 185 11.63 26.53 -14.03
N GLU A 186 12.39 25.44 -14.17
CA GLU A 186 13.77 25.47 -14.69
C GLU A 186 13.89 26.01 -16.11
N LYS A 187 12.99 25.61 -17.03
CA LYS A 187 13.02 26.05 -18.42
C LYS A 187 12.48 27.46 -18.63
N GLY A 188 11.66 27.93 -17.71
CA GLY A 188 10.78 29.05 -17.92
C GLY A 188 10.92 30.12 -16.86
N PHE A 189 12.16 30.40 -16.39
CA PHE A 189 12.49 31.54 -15.50
C PHE A 189 11.51 32.67 -15.81
N PRO A 190 10.55 32.97 -14.93
CA PRO A 190 9.35 33.67 -15.35
C PRO A 190 9.72 35.11 -15.68
N LYS A 191 9.94 35.39 -16.96
CA LYS A 191 10.14 36.75 -17.49
C LYS A 191 8.84 37.58 -17.44
N ASN A 192 7.77 37.05 -16.83
CA ASN A 192 6.44 37.64 -16.85
C ASN A 192 5.57 37.12 -15.67
N ASP A 193 4.93 38.04 -14.94
CA ASP A 193 4.13 37.77 -13.72
C ASP A 193 3.01 36.75 -13.94
N LYS A 194 2.46 36.70 -15.16
CA LYS A 194 1.40 35.76 -15.53
C LYS A 194 1.82 34.30 -15.37
N ASN A 195 3.08 33.98 -15.66
CA ASN A 195 3.60 32.61 -15.56
C ASN A 195 3.76 32.19 -14.08
N LEU A 196 4.16 33.12 -13.20
CA LEU A 196 4.26 32.88 -11.75
C LEU A 196 2.89 32.59 -11.14
N HIS A 197 1.87 33.34 -11.53
CA HIS A 197 0.50 33.11 -11.07
C HIS A 197 -0.02 31.73 -11.50
N GLU A 198 0.20 31.35 -12.76
CA GLU A 198 -0.17 30.03 -13.28
C GLU A 198 0.56 28.90 -12.53
N MET A 199 1.87 29.03 -12.29
CA MET A 199 2.65 28.07 -11.50
C MET A 199 2.17 27.97 -10.05
N SER A 200 1.79 29.10 -9.44
CA SER A 200 1.20 29.12 -8.08
C SER A 200 -0.10 28.31 -8.04
N CYS A 201 -0.99 28.54 -9.02
CA CYS A 201 -2.24 27.81 -9.16
C CYS A 201 -2.00 26.29 -9.31
N PHE A 202 -0.99 25.90 -10.07
CA PHE A 202 -0.60 24.49 -10.18
C PHE A 202 -0.08 23.92 -8.86
N ALA A 203 0.74 24.64 -8.11
CA ALA A 203 1.21 24.21 -6.79
C ALA A 203 0.05 24.00 -5.80
N TYR A 204 -0.91 24.93 -5.75
CA TYR A 204 -2.14 24.78 -4.96
C TYR A 204 -2.96 23.56 -5.39
N THR A 205 -3.13 23.37 -6.70
CA THR A 205 -3.87 22.22 -7.24
C THR A 205 -3.21 20.90 -6.86
N LEU A 206 -1.87 20.82 -6.87
CA LEU A 206 -1.15 19.62 -6.45
C LEU A 206 -1.31 19.35 -4.95
N LYS A 207 -1.26 20.39 -4.11
CA LYS A 207 -1.55 20.24 -2.68
C LYS A 207 -2.96 19.74 -2.43
N ASP A 208 -3.95 20.26 -3.16
CA ASP A 208 -5.34 19.79 -3.08
C ASP A 208 -5.48 18.33 -3.50
N ILE A 209 -4.82 17.90 -4.57
CA ILE A 209 -4.76 16.49 -5.01
C ILE A 209 -4.19 15.60 -3.90
N VAL A 210 -3.11 16.01 -3.25
CA VAL A 210 -2.47 15.26 -2.14
C VAL A 210 -3.39 15.19 -0.93
N ASN A 211 -4.07 16.28 -0.58
CA ASN A 211 -5.03 16.29 0.52
C ASN A 211 -6.21 15.34 0.25
N ARG A 212 -6.78 15.38 -0.96
CA ARG A 212 -7.84 14.43 -1.38
C ARG A 212 -7.34 13.00 -1.38
N PHE A 213 -6.09 12.76 -1.79
CA PHE A 213 -5.48 11.44 -1.70
C PHE A 213 -5.43 10.94 -0.25
N ASN A 214 -4.98 11.77 0.70
CA ASN A 214 -4.93 11.41 2.12
C ASN A 214 -6.32 11.15 2.70
N ASP A 215 -7.30 11.99 2.38
CA ASP A 215 -8.68 11.83 2.88
C ASP A 215 -9.34 10.56 2.32
N ASN A 216 -8.97 10.17 1.09
CA ASN A 216 -9.47 8.95 0.44
C ASN A 216 -8.80 7.69 1.01
N PHE A 217 -7.46 7.64 1.02
CA PHE A 217 -6.70 6.41 1.25
C PHE A 217 -5.96 6.36 2.58
N GLY A 218 -6.01 7.40 3.41
CA GLY A 218 -5.25 7.45 4.66
C GLY A 218 -5.51 6.26 5.58
N TRP A 219 -6.78 5.82 5.68
CA TRP A 219 -7.16 4.63 6.46
C TRP A 219 -6.68 3.33 5.83
N SER A 220 -6.81 3.19 4.50
CA SER A 220 -6.24 2.03 3.80
C SER A 220 -4.72 1.97 3.93
N LEU A 221 -4.01 3.09 3.90
CA LEU A 221 -2.56 3.13 4.11
C LEU A 221 -2.17 2.70 5.52
N LEU A 222 -2.91 3.16 6.54
CA LEU A 222 -2.72 2.72 7.92
C LEU A 222 -2.86 1.20 8.02
N LEU A 223 -3.99 0.66 7.55
CA LEU A 223 -4.29 -0.78 7.61
C LEU A 223 -3.30 -1.61 6.79
N LEU A 224 -2.85 -1.13 5.63
CA LEU A 224 -1.84 -1.77 4.79
C LEU A 224 -0.50 -1.90 5.53
N ILE A 225 -0.05 -0.83 6.21
CA ILE A 225 1.20 -0.81 6.97
C ILE A 225 1.10 -1.73 8.20
N THR A 226 -0.01 -1.67 8.93
CA THR A 226 -0.27 -2.53 10.08
C THR A 226 -0.29 -4.00 9.64
N PHE A 227 -1.03 -4.34 8.59
CA PHE A 227 -1.10 -5.69 8.06
C PHE A 227 0.28 -6.19 7.61
N THR A 228 1.03 -5.37 6.87
CA THR A 228 2.38 -5.75 6.41
C THR A 228 3.31 -6.05 7.58
N THR A 229 3.25 -5.25 8.65
CA THR A 229 4.01 -5.49 9.88
C THR A 229 3.62 -6.82 10.53
N LEU A 230 2.32 -7.05 10.72
CA LEU A 230 1.82 -8.28 11.36
C LEU A 230 2.11 -9.53 10.52
N GLN A 231 1.98 -9.44 9.20
CA GLN A 231 2.31 -10.53 8.29
C GLN A 231 3.79 -10.90 8.39
N PHE A 232 4.67 -9.91 8.46
CA PHE A 232 6.10 -10.14 8.62
C PHE A 232 6.41 -10.83 9.95
N LEU A 233 5.75 -10.41 11.04
CA LEU A 233 5.85 -11.05 12.34
C LEU A 233 5.36 -12.51 12.31
N ASN A 234 4.18 -12.76 11.74
CA ASN A 234 3.61 -14.10 11.60
C ASN A 234 4.55 -15.03 10.82
N SER A 235 5.09 -14.57 9.70
CA SER A 235 5.99 -15.38 8.88
C SER A 235 7.31 -15.71 9.59
N LEU A 236 7.84 -14.80 10.42
CA LEU A 236 9.02 -15.08 11.25
C LEU A 236 8.71 -16.08 12.37
N GLU A 237 7.61 -15.89 13.09
CA GLU A 237 7.20 -16.81 14.15
C GLU A 237 6.97 -18.22 13.61
N TYR A 238 6.26 -18.33 12.48
CA TYR A 238 6.03 -19.61 11.81
C TYR A 238 7.33 -20.29 11.39
N SER A 239 8.29 -19.52 10.87
CA SER A 239 9.60 -20.03 10.47
C SER A 239 10.43 -20.54 11.66
N LEU A 240 10.35 -19.88 12.82
CA LEU A 240 11.03 -20.31 14.05
C LEU A 240 10.45 -21.61 14.58
N GLU A 241 9.13 -21.72 14.63
CA GLU A 241 8.46 -22.89 15.18
C GLU A 241 8.76 -24.14 14.35
N TYR A 242 8.69 -24.05 13.02
CA TYR A 242 8.82 -25.20 12.14
C TYR A 242 10.26 -25.74 12.03
N ASN A 243 11.27 -24.86 12.14
CA ASN A 243 12.67 -25.28 12.12
C ASN A 243 13.02 -26.19 13.32
N ILE A 244 12.30 -26.07 14.43
CA ILE A 244 12.54 -26.86 15.64
C ILE A 244 12.04 -28.31 15.47
N TYR A 245 11.04 -28.56 14.63
CA TYR A 245 10.42 -29.90 14.50
C TYR A 245 11.05 -30.80 13.43
N GLY A 246 12.06 -30.32 12.69
CA GLY A 246 12.94 -31.17 11.87
C GLY A 246 12.23 -32.05 10.82
N THR A 247 11.10 -31.60 10.25
CA THR A 247 10.33 -32.40 9.30
C THR A 247 10.90 -32.28 7.88
N GLU A 248 10.65 -33.30 7.04
CA GLU A 248 11.12 -33.36 5.64
C GLU A 248 10.65 -32.17 4.78
N HIS A 249 9.60 -31.45 5.21
CA HIS A 249 9.02 -30.31 4.50
C HIS A 249 9.47 -28.94 5.03
N ALA A 250 10.43 -28.86 5.96
CA ALA A 250 10.82 -27.61 6.61
C ALA A 250 11.33 -26.53 5.66
N SER A 251 12.10 -26.93 4.66
CA SER A 251 12.60 -25.99 3.64
C SER A 251 11.46 -25.35 2.85
N HIS A 252 10.48 -26.14 2.40
CA HIS A 252 9.32 -25.65 1.64
C HIS A 252 8.48 -24.67 2.47
N VAL A 253 8.20 -25.03 3.72
CA VAL A 253 7.45 -24.17 4.64
C VAL A 253 8.16 -22.83 4.84
N ILE A 254 9.45 -22.83 5.18
CA ILE A 254 10.22 -21.59 5.38
C ILE A 254 10.21 -20.74 4.10
N ILE A 255 10.43 -21.35 2.94
CA ILE A 255 10.40 -20.63 1.66
C ILE A 255 9.01 -20.01 1.42
N THR A 256 7.92 -20.73 1.65
CA THR A 256 6.57 -20.17 1.48
C THR A 256 6.32 -18.99 2.42
N GLN A 257 6.75 -19.08 3.68
CA GLN A 257 6.58 -17.99 4.64
C GLN A 257 7.38 -16.74 4.24
N VAL A 258 8.63 -16.92 3.81
CA VAL A 258 9.44 -15.82 3.27
C VAL A 258 8.77 -15.21 2.03
N LEU A 259 8.24 -16.03 1.12
CA LEU A 259 7.55 -15.55 -0.07
C LEU A 259 6.28 -14.76 0.28
N ILE A 260 5.45 -15.23 1.22
CA ILE A 260 4.24 -14.52 1.67
C ILE A 260 4.61 -13.16 2.30
N ALA A 261 5.64 -13.14 3.16
CA ALA A 261 6.14 -11.90 3.76
C ALA A 261 6.62 -10.92 2.69
N LEU A 262 7.42 -11.38 1.72
CA LEU A 262 7.92 -10.55 0.61
C LEU A 262 6.80 -10.06 -0.31
N LEU A 263 5.80 -10.91 -0.57
CA LEU A 263 4.64 -10.59 -1.42
C LEU A 263 3.84 -9.40 -0.86
N SER A 264 3.74 -9.30 0.47
CA SER A 264 3.09 -8.18 1.16
C SER A 264 4.04 -6.98 1.33
N PHE A 265 5.30 -7.24 1.71
CA PHE A 265 6.26 -6.21 2.09
C PHE A 265 6.77 -5.38 0.89
N ILE A 266 7.06 -6.02 -0.24
CA ILE A 266 7.62 -5.34 -1.41
C ILE A 266 6.65 -4.28 -1.96
N PRO A 267 5.37 -4.59 -2.26
CA PRO A 267 4.43 -3.59 -2.77
C PRO A 267 4.21 -2.43 -1.79
N THR A 268 4.07 -2.72 -0.48
CA THR A 268 3.93 -1.68 0.55
C THR A 268 5.15 -0.77 0.59
N SER A 269 6.36 -1.34 0.54
CA SER A 269 7.61 -0.57 0.49
C SER A 269 7.69 0.29 -0.78
N MET A 270 7.27 -0.22 -1.94
CA MET A 270 7.22 0.56 -3.18
C MET A 270 6.31 1.78 -3.06
N VAL A 271 5.15 1.65 -2.39
CA VAL A 271 4.25 2.79 -2.12
C VAL A 271 4.92 3.79 -1.16
N LEU A 272 5.51 3.30 -0.07
CA LEU A 272 6.19 4.17 0.92
C LEU A 272 7.36 4.95 0.30
N LEU A 273 8.17 4.31 -0.54
CA LEU A 273 9.26 4.98 -1.27
C LEU A 273 8.74 6.02 -2.27
N LYS A 274 7.53 5.86 -2.81
CA LYS A 274 6.94 6.86 -3.71
C LYS A 274 6.54 8.13 -2.97
N PHE A 275 6.03 8.05 -1.73
CA PHE A 275 5.77 9.23 -0.93
C PHE A 275 7.03 10.06 -0.76
N GLU A 276 8.13 9.42 -0.37
CA GLU A 276 9.42 10.10 -0.22
C GLU A 276 9.88 10.76 -1.52
N ASN A 277 9.80 10.06 -2.66
CA ASN A 277 10.23 10.63 -3.92
C ASN A 277 9.40 11.88 -4.28
N ILE A 278 8.10 11.90 -3.96
CA ILE A 278 7.26 13.09 -4.16
C ILE A 278 7.71 14.23 -3.23
N MET A 279 7.99 13.93 -1.96
CA MET A 279 8.52 14.91 -1.00
C MET A 279 9.84 15.51 -1.50
N ALA A 280 10.79 14.67 -1.90
CA ALA A 280 12.10 15.11 -2.39
C ALA A 280 11.99 16.02 -3.63
N GLU A 281 11.16 15.67 -4.61
CA GLU A 281 10.93 16.53 -5.79
C GLU A 281 10.30 17.88 -5.41
N SER A 282 9.41 17.89 -4.41
CA SER A 282 8.79 19.13 -3.94
C SER A 282 9.73 20.02 -3.12
N GLU A 283 10.64 19.44 -2.33
CA GLU A 283 11.67 20.16 -1.59
C GLU A 283 12.73 20.75 -2.54
N GLU A 284 13.11 19.99 -3.57
CA GLU A 284 14.02 20.48 -4.61
C GLU A 284 13.40 21.66 -5.37
N LEU A 285 12.10 21.60 -5.69
CA LEU A 285 11.37 22.74 -6.26
C LEU A 285 11.47 23.99 -5.35
N VAL A 286 11.20 23.86 -4.05
CA VAL A 286 11.35 24.99 -3.09
C VAL A 286 12.77 25.53 -3.07
N PHE A 287 13.77 24.65 -3.09
CA PHE A 287 15.17 25.04 -3.14
C PHE A 287 15.50 25.82 -4.42
N LEU A 288 15.03 25.36 -5.58
CA LEU A 288 15.21 26.04 -6.86
C LEU A 288 14.55 27.42 -6.89
N VAL A 289 13.34 27.55 -6.32
CA VAL A 289 12.65 28.84 -6.21
C VAL A 289 13.46 29.81 -5.36
N LYS A 290 13.87 29.39 -4.14
CA LYS A 290 14.69 30.21 -3.24
C LYS A 290 16.03 30.60 -3.86
N LYS A 291 16.69 29.68 -4.57
CA LYS A 291 17.93 29.96 -5.29
C LYS A 291 17.72 30.96 -6.42
N SER A 292 16.57 30.91 -7.10
CA SER A 292 16.25 31.86 -8.18
C SER A 292 16.01 33.26 -7.62
N THR A 293 15.30 33.38 -6.49
CA THR A 293 15.12 34.66 -5.79
C THR A 293 16.45 35.38 -5.53
N THR A 294 17.48 34.66 -5.06
CA THR A 294 18.76 35.29 -4.69
C THR A 294 19.55 35.79 -5.91
N THR A 295 19.23 35.30 -7.11
CA THR A 295 19.88 35.72 -8.36
C THR A 295 19.20 36.92 -9.04
N ILE A 296 17.97 37.26 -8.65
CA ILE A 296 17.20 38.36 -9.23
C ILE A 296 17.68 39.70 -8.63
N LEU A 297 18.07 40.62 -9.50
CA LEU A 297 18.55 41.96 -9.11
C LEU A 297 17.41 42.98 -8.97
N ASP A 298 16.34 42.83 -9.75
CA ASP A 298 15.18 43.72 -9.67
C ASP A 298 14.39 43.46 -8.38
N ARG A 299 14.04 44.54 -7.67
CA ARG A 299 13.38 44.43 -6.37
C ARG A 299 11.95 43.90 -6.50
N ASN A 300 11.21 44.33 -7.51
CA ASN A 300 9.82 43.94 -7.67
C ASN A 300 9.73 42.46 -8.08
N GLU A 301 10.52 42.05 -9.07
CA GLU A 301 10.62 40.64 -9.48
C GLU A 301 11.06 39.74 -8.31
N ARG A 302 11.98 40.23 -7.47
CA ARG A 302 12.43 39.50 -6.27
C ARG A 302 11.31 39.34 -5.25
N GLU A 303 10.58 40.42 -4.93
CA GLU A 303 9.45 40.37 -3.99
C GLU A 303 8.34 39.42 -4.50
N GLU A 304 8.09 39.36 -5.80
CA GLU A 304 7.14 38.41 -6.39
C GLU A 304 7.63 36.96 -6.33
N MET A 305 8.91 36.72 -6.64
CA MET A 305 9.50 35.38 -6.53
C MET A 305 9.54 34.90 -5.07
N ASP A 306 9.80 35.79 -4.11
CA ASP A 306 9.73 35.49 -2.68
C ASP A 306 8.31 35.07 -2.27
N ARG A 307 7.29 35.82 -2.68
CA ARG A 307 5.89 35.43 -2.45
C ARG A 307 5.56 34.09 -3.07
N PHE A 308 6.03 33.82 -4.28
CA PHE A 308 5.86 32.52 -4.91
C PHE A 308 6.58 31.41 -4.14
N GLY A 309 7.82 31.65 -3.68
CA GLY A 309 8.58 30.73 -2.85
C GLY A 309 7.85 30.37 -1.56
N ASP A 310 7.22 31.36 -0.91
CA ASP A 310 6.38 31.14 0.27
C ASP A 310 5.14 30.32 -0.06
N ILE A 311 4.49 30.59 -1.21
CA ILE A 311 3.36 29.78 -1.67
C ILE A 311 3.78 28.32 -1.87
N VAL A 312 4.87 28.06 -2.60
CA VAL A 312 5.32 26.68 -2.85
C VAL A 312 5.73 25.99 -1.55
N ALA A 313 6.46 26.67 -0.68
CA ALA A 313 6.90 26.13 0.61
C ALA A 313 5.72 25.80 1.55
N ASN A 314 4.69 26.64 1.58
CA ASN A 314 3.50 26.40 2.39
C ASN A 314 2.57 25.33 1.80
N ASN A 315 2.76 24.95 0.53
CA ASN A 315 1.96 23.95 -0.18
C ASN A 315 2.74 22.65 -0.46
N LEU A 316 3.79 22.38 0.32
CA LEU A 316 4.51 21.12 0.23
C LEU A 316 3.53 19.94 0.44
N PRO A 317 3.66 18.86 -0.36
CA PRO A 317 2.91 17.64 -0.12
C PRO A 317 3.20 17.14 1.29
N GLU A 318 2.21 16.53 1.93
CA GLU A 318 2.41 15.82 3.19
C GLU A 318 1.50 14.61 3.13
N PHE A 319 2.07 13.41 3.17
CA PHE A 319 1.29 12.17 3.13
C PHE A 319 1.10 11.64 4.54
N SER A 320 -0.14 11.33 4.90
CA SER A 320 -0.45 10.84 6.24
C SER A 320 -1.35 9.61 6.23
N ALA A 321 -1.10 8.69 7.16
CA ALA A 321 -1.95 7.53 7.39
C ALA A 321 -3.07 7.91 8.37
N ALA A 322 -4.24 8.27 7.82
CA ALA A 322 -5.43 8.67 8.58
C ALA A 322 -5.15 9.76 9.64
N ARG A 323 -4.18 10.65 9.36
CA ARG A 323 -3.70 11.72 10.25
C ARG A 323 -3.05 11.24 11.56
N PHE A 324 -2.78 9.94 11.72
CA PHE A 324 -2.06 9.42 12.89
C PHE A 324 -0.55 9.69 12.80
N PHE A 325 0.04 9.51 11.61
CA PHE A 325 1.45 9.77 11.38
C PHE A 325 1.74 10.12 9.91
N VAL A 326 2.84 10.83 9.71
CA VAL A 326 3.39 11.19 8.40
C VAL A 326 4.12 9.99 7.80
N LEU A 327 3.90 9.74 6.51
CA LEU A 327 4.46 8.63 5.76
C LEU A 327 5.78 9.02 5.11
N GLY A 328 6.82 8.21 5.33
CA GLY A 328 8.14 8.43 4.74
C GLY A 328 9.07 7.22 4.88
N ARG A 329 10.35 7.38 4.53
CA ARG A 329 11.36 6.30 4.67
C ARG A 329 11.50 5.77 6.09
N SER A 330 11.34 6.64 7.09
CA SER A 330 11.39 6.26 8.51
C SER A 330 10.31 5.22 8.88
N THR A 331 9.17 5.22 8.18
CA THR A 331 8.11 4.22 8.38
C THR A 331 8.60 2.81 8.05
N ILE A 332 9.38 2.62 6.97
CA ILE A 332 9.95 1.31 6.61
C ILE A 332 10.92 0.82 7.70
N LEU A 333 11.79 1.71 8.17
CA LEU A 333 12.73 1.39 9.25
C LEU A 333 12.00 1.10 10.57
N SER A 334 10.87 1.78 10.83
CA SER A 334 10.03 1.52 12.00
C SER A 334 9.35 0.14 11.93
N ILE A 335 8.92 -0.30 10.74
CA ILE A 335 8.42 -1.68 10.53
C ILE A 335 9.54 -2.67 10.89
N PHE A 336 10.74 -2.51 10.33
CA PHE A 336 11.86 -3.40 10.65
C PHE A 336 12.26 -3.36 12.13
N GLY A 337 12.27 -2.18 12.76
CA GLY A 337 12.56 -2.02 14.19
C GLY A 337 11.54 -2.73 15.08
N THR A 338 10.25 -2.61 14.74
CA THR A 338 9.17 -3.32 15.43
C THR A 338 9.31 -4.83 15.27
N VAL A 339 9.55 -5.29 14.03
CA VAL A 339 9.77 -6.70 13.71
C VAL A 339 10.98 -7.26 14.47
N ALA A 340 12.13 -6.59 14.42
CA ALA A 340 13.35 -7.02 15.08
C ALA A 340 13.16 -7.10 16.61
N THR A 341 12.50 -6.10 17.20
CA THR A 341 12.21 -6.07 18.64
C THR A 341 11.35 -7.25 19.05
N PHE A 342 10.26 -7.50 18.32
CA PHE A 342 9.39 -8.64 18.58
C PHE A 342 10.10 -9.99 18.37
N PHE A 343 10.92 -10.08 17.33
CA PHE A 343 11.71 -11.27 17.03
C PHE A 343 12.71 -11.60 18.15
N ILE A 344 13.39 -10.58 18.70
CA ILE A 344 14.26 -10.75 19.88
C ILE A 344 13.45 -11.27 21.07
N ILE A 345 12.26 -10.71 21.32
CA ILE A 345 11.37 -11.17 22.39
C ILE A 345 10.99 -12.65 22.17
N LEU A 346 10.54 -13.02 20.96
CA LEU A 346 10.18 -14.41 20.65
C LEU A 346 11.34 -15.38 20.91
N ILE A 347 12.54 -15.09 20.39
CA ILE A 347 13.72 -15.94 20.61
C ILE A 347 14.06 -16.06 22.09
N THR A 348 13.88 -14.99 22.87
CA THR A 348 14.25 -14.99 24.29
C THR A 348 13.25 -15.77 25.15
N PHE A 349 11.96 -15.71 24.85
CA PHE A 349 10.91 -16.26 25.72
C PHE A 349 10.41 -17.64 25.30
N VAL A 350 10.48 -18.01 24.02
CA VAL A 350 10.00 -19.33 23.52
C VAL A 350 10.78 -20.52 24.11
N PRO A 351 12.13 -20.50 24.21
CA PRO A 351 12.87 -21.60 24.81
C PRO A 351 12.56 -21.80 26.30
N ASN A 352 12.39 -20.71 27.05
CA ASN A 352 12.16 -20.76 28.51
C ASN A 352 10.78 -21.35 28.83
N ALA A 353 9.73 -20.90 28.15
CA ALA A 353 8.37 -21.41 28.36
C ALA A 353 8.24 -22.91 28.01
N ARG A 354 9.03 -23.40 27.05
CA ARG A 354 9.04 -24.82 26.65
C ARG A 354 9.86 -25.69 27.61
N LEU A 355 10.94 -25.16 28.20
CA LEU A 355 11.71 -25.85 29.23
C LEU A 355 10.84 -26.11 30.47
N ASP A 356 10.06 -25.10 30.88
CA ASP A 356 9.15 -25.18 32.03
C ASP A 356 7.99 -26.16 31.80
N ALA A 357 7.47 -26.24 30.56
CA ALA A 357 6.44 -27.22 30.20
C ALA A 357 6.97 -28.67 30.19
N ALA A 358 8.21 -28.88 29.72
CA ALA A 358 8.83 -30.19 29.72
C ALA A 358 9.13 -30.71 31.15
N THR A 359 9.58 -29.83 32.05
CA THR A 359 9.77 -30.18 33.47
C THR A 359 8.44 -30.46 34.17
N ALA A 360 7.37 -29.70 33.89
CA ALA A 360 6.04 -29.95 34.44
C ALA A 360 5.49 -31.32 34.00
N THR A 361 5.65 -31.68 32.72
CA THR A 361 5.17 -32.96 32.17
C THR A 361 5.92 -34.15 32.76
N ASN A 362 7.24 -34.01 32.96
CA ASN A 362 8.07 -35.05 33.59
C ASN A 362 7.74 -35.25 35.08
N LEU A 363 7.36 -34.19 35.80
CA LEU A 363 6.93 -34.29 37.19
C LEU A 363 5.57 -35.01 37.31
N THR A 364 4.62 -34.75 36.40
CA THR A 364 3.32 -35.46 36.40
C THR A 364 3.42 -36.93 36.01
N MET A 365 4.48 -37.37 35.32
CA MET A 365 4.73 -38.78 35.05
C MET A 365 5.45 -39.51 36.19
N LEU A 366 6.10 -38.79 37.11
CA LEU A 366 6.77 -39.38 38.28
C LEU A 366 5.81 -39.62 39.46
N ASP A 367 4.66 -38.95 39.48
CA ASP A 367 3.62 -39.08 40.52
C ASP A 367 2.54 -40.14 40.20
N ASN A 368 2.63 -40.82 39.04
CA ASN A 368 1.81 -41.98 38.66
C ASN A 368 2.67 -43.24 38.60
#